data_AF-A0A7Y3GKQ6-F1
#
_entry.id   AF-A0A7Y3GKQ6-F1
#
_cell.length_a   1.000
_cell.length_b   1.000
_cell.length_c   1.000
_cell.angle_alpha   90.00
_cell.angle_beta   90.00
_cell.angle_gamma   90.00
#
_symmetry.space_group_name_H-M   'P 1'
#
loop_
_entity.id
_entity.type
_entity.pdbx_description
1 polymer ?
#
loop_
_entity_poly.entity_id
_entity_poly.type
_entity_poly.pdbx_seq_one_letter_code
_entity_poly.pdbx_strand_id
1 'polypeptide(L)'
;TYLRRDAGNRDGTDPQEVELSTEEMNLIYFQGQEINLKEAIQEQVIMAFPLRALCKKNCNGLCPKCGVDLNAGDCNCDREPCGQKFAALKKLRVDKK
;
A
#
# COMPACT_ATOMS: atom_id res chain seq x y z
N THR A 1 -14.37 -11.39 1.70
CA THR A 1 -15.20 -12.57 1.34
C THR A 1 -16.10 -12.20 0.17
N TYR A 2 -16.25 -13.09 -0.81
CA TYR A 2 -17.09 -12.82 -1.99
C TYR A 2 -18.47 -13.42 -1.83
N LEU A 3 -19.52 -12.64 -2.09
CA LEU A 3 -20.91 -13.09 -2.03
C LEU A 3 -21.61 -12.84 -3.37
N ARG A 4 -22.41 -13.81 -3.79
CA ARG A 4 -23.24 -13.66 -4.99
C ARG A 4 -24.42 -12.73 -4.67
N ARG A 5 -24.68 -11.74 -5.52
CA ARG A 5 -25.88 -10.92 -5.40
C ARG A 5 -27.07 -11.74 -5.90
N ASP A 6 -27.95 -12.14 -4.99
CA ASP A 6 -29.21 -12.79 -5.37
C ASP A 6 -30.16 -11.74 -5.97
N ALA A 7 -30.89 -12.11 -7.03
CA ALA A 7 -31.85 -11.25 -7.73
C ALA A 7 -33.13 -10.94 -6.92
N GLY A 8 -33.06 -11.05 -5.60
CA GLY A 8 -34.18 -11.03 -4.66
C GLY A 8 -34.07 -9.96 -3.59
N ASN A 9 -33.70 -8.72 -3.96
CA ASN A 9 -34.28 -7.52 -3.34
C ASN A 9 -34.00 -6.31 -4.24
N ARG A 10 -35.01 -5.90 -5.01
CA ARG A 10 -35.04 -4.55 -5.56
C ARG A 10 -35.59 -3.68 -4.44
N ASP A 11 -34.73 -2.96 -3.74
CA ASP A 11 -35.16 -1.66 -3.26
C ASP A 11 -34.08 -0.63 -3.60
N GLY A 12 -34.35 0.06 -4.70
CA GLY A 12 -33.67 1.27 -5.10
C GLY A 12 -34.50 2.46 -4.64
N THR A 13 -34.58 2.68 -3.33
CA THR A 13 -35.14 3.92 -2.78
C THR A 13 -34.18 4.54 -1.77
N ASP A 14 -33.64 5.69 -2.17
CA ASP A 14 -32.97 6.72 -1.36
C ASP A 14 -31.58 6.35 -0.79
N PRO A 15 -30.50 7.14 -1.04
CA PRO A 15 -29.23 6.92 -0.36
C PRO A 15 -29.36 7.40 1.09
N GLN A 16 -30.02 6.60 1.92
CA GLN A 16 -29.81 6.66 3.35
C GLN A 16 -28.40 6.12 3.60
N GLU A 17 -27.53 6.93 4.20
CA GLU A 17 -26.22 6.47 4.64
C GLU A 17 -26.45 5.44 5.77
N VAL A 18 -26.36 4.15 5.42
CA VAL A 18 -26.47 3.05 6.37
C VAL A 18 -25.06 2.64 6.78
N GLU A 19 -24.81 2.62 8.09
CA GLU A 19 -23.54 2.11 8.63
C GLU A 19 -23.43 0.61 8.36
N LEU A 20 -22.30 0.20 7.79
CA LEU A 20 -21.98 -1.21 7.57
C LEU A 20 -21.65 -1.89 8.90
N SER A 21 -22.17 -3.09 9.11
CA SER A 21 -21.73 -3.95 10.21
C SER A 21 -20.28 -4.40 10.02
N THR A 22 -19.67 -4.93 11.08
CA THR A 22 -18.27 -5.41 11.01
C THR A 22 -18.13 -6.58 10.05
N GLU A 23 -19.16 -7.43 9.98
CA GLU A 23 -19.26 -8.56 9.07
C GLU A 23 -19.35 -8.12 7.61
N GLU A 24 -19.97 -6.96 7.35
CA GLU A 24 -20.17 -6.42 6.01
C GLU A 24 -18.96 -5.64 5.46
N MET A 25 -18.11 -5.07 6.34
CA MET A 25 -16.94 -4.27 5.91
C MET A 25 -15.98 -4.99 4.96
N ASN A 26 -15.93 -6.32 4.99
CA ASN A 26 -15.02 -7.12 4.15
C ASN A 26 -15.74 -7.92 3.06
N LEU A 27 -16.99 -7.57 2.72
CA LEU A 27 -17.78 -8.25 1.70
C LEU A 27 -17.64 -7.59 0.33
N ILE A 28 -17.34 -8.40 -0.69
CA ILE A 28 -17.33 -7.99 -2.09
C ILE A 28 -18.43 -8.76 -2.82
N TYR A 29 -19.39 -8.05 -3.40
CA TYR A 29 -20.49 -8.66 -4.13
C TYR A 29 -20.14 -8.89 -5.60
N PHE A 30 -20.48 -10.06 -6.14
CA PHE A 30 -20.35 -10.37 -7.57
C PHE A 30 -21.68 -10.83 -8.17
N GLN A 31 -21.78 -10.77 -9.50
CA GLN A 31 -22.98 -11.15 -10.26
C GLN A 31 -22.64 -12.16 -11.35
N GLY A 32 -23.63 -12.89 -11.83
CA GLY A 32 -23.42 -13.90 -12.88
C GLY A 32 -22.70 -15.14 -12.34
N GLN A 33 -21.85 -15.76 -13.16
CA GLN A 33 -21.12 -16.99 -12.82
C GLN A 33 -19.61 -16.75 -12.62
N GLU A 34 -19.15 -15.52 -12.77
CA GLU A 34 -17.74 -15.15 -12.73
C GLU A 34 -17.49 -14.14 -11.61
N ILE A 35 -16.31 -14.22 -11.00
CA ILE A 35 -15.84 -13.27 -9.99
C ILE A 35 -14.69 -12.47 -10.61
N ASN A 36 -14.82 -11.15 -10.66
CA ASN A 36 -13.72 -10.28 -11.08
C ASN A 36 -12.75 -10.07 -9.90
N LEU A 37 -11.62 -10.76 -9.94
CA LEU A 37 -10.58 -10.70 -8.89
C LEU A 37 -9.53 -9.61 -9.14
N LYS A 38 -9.64 -8.83 -10.22
CA LYS A 38 -8.59 -7.89 -10.66
C LYS A 38 -8.16 -6.95 -9.53
N GLU A 39 -9.12 -6.31 -8.87
CA GLU A 39 -8.85 -5.31 -7.83
C GLU A 39 -8.21 -5.95 -6.60
N ALA A 40 -8.80 -7.03 -6.08
CA ALA A 40 -8.25 -7.72 -4.92
C ALA A 40 -6.84 -8.26 -5.16
N ILE A 41 -6.58 -8.85 -6.34
CA ILE A 41 -5.22 -9.30 -6.68
C ILE A 41 -4.27 -8.11 -6.77
N GLN A 42 -4.69 -7.00 -7.38
CA GLN A 42 -3.87 -5.80 -7.50
C GLN A 42 -3.48 -5.24 -6.13
N GLU A 43 -4.42 -5.17 -5.18
CA GLU A 43 -4.15 -4.75 -3.80
C GLU A 43 -3.13 -5.66 -3.11
N GLN A 44 -3.33 -6.98 -3.19
CA GLN A 44 -2.41 -7.93 -2.58
C GLN A 44 -1.01 -7.85 -3.20
N VAL A 45 -0.92 -7.68 -4.52
CA VAL A 45 0.36 -7.52 -5.22
C VAL A 45 1.07 -6.25 -4.77
N ILE A 46 0.36 -5.12 -4.65
CA ILE A 46 0.94 -3.86 -4.18
C ILE A 46 1.46 -4.00 -2.74
N MET A 47 0.68 -4.62 -1.85
CA MET A 47 1.08 -4.84 -0.46
C MET A 47 2.26 -5.82 -0.32
N ALA A 48 2.32 -6.84 -1.17
CA ALA A 48 3.42 -7.78 -1.21
C ALA A 48 4.67 -7.21 -1.89
N PHE A 49 4.56 -6.07 -2.58
CA PHE A 49 5.69 -5.49 -3.29
C PHE A 49 6.74 -4.97 -2.31
N PRO A 50 8.03 -5.32 -2.50
CA PRO A 50 9.07 -4.88 -1.58
C PRO A 50 9.24 -3.36 -1.66
N LEU A 51 9.23 -2.70 -0.50
CA LEU A 51 9.50 -1.25 -0.40
C LEU A 51 10.83 -0.84 -1.05
N ARG A 52 11.81 -1.76 -1.07
CA ARG A 52 13.08 -1.60 -1.78
C ARG A 52 13.33 -2.84 -2.63
N ALA A 53 12.97 -2.78 -3.90
CA ALA A 53 13.29 -3.83 -4.86
C ALA A 53 14.80 -3.87 -5.12
N LEU A 54 15.44 -4.93 -4.63
CA LEU A 54 16.87 -5.20 -4.86
C LEU A 54 17.01 -6.34 -5.86
N CYS A 55 18.03 -6.28 -6.72
CA CYS A 55 18.28 -7.35 -7.71
C CYS A 55 18.76 -8.67 -7.08
N LYS A 56 19.30 -8.63 -5.85
CA LYS A 56 19.73 -9.79 -5.05
C LYS A 56 19.73 -9.44 -3.56
N LYS A 57 19.74 -10.46 -2.69
CA LYS A 57 19.69 -10.30 -1.22
C LYS A 57 20.77 -9.36 -0.66
N ASN A 58 21.99 -9.43 -1.22
CA ASN A 58 23.14 -8.65 -0.77
C ASN A 58 23.49 -7.52 -1.77
N CYS A 59 22.49 -6.93 -2.42
CA CYS A 59 22.71 -5.82 -3.35
C CYS A 59 22.95 -4.52 -2.58
N ASN A 60 24.08 -3.85 -2.85
CA ASN A 60 24.36 -2.53 -2.28
C ASN A 60 23.42 -1.45 -2.83
N GLY A 61 22.80 -1.71 -3.99
CA GLY A 61 21.86 -0.81 -4.67
C GLY A 61 22.56 0.30 -5.44
N LEU A 62 21.77 1.31 -5.81
CA LEU A 62 22.26 2.49 -6.51
C LEU A 62 22.53 3.63 -5.52
N CYS A 63 23.49 4.50 -5.84
CA CYS A 63 23.69 5.73 -5.08
C CYS A 63 22.45 6.63 -5.20
N PRO A 64 21.82 7.10 -4.10
CA PRO A 64 20.63 7.96 -4.16
C PRO A 64 20.92 9.37 -4.70
N LYS A 65 22.20 9.76 -4.82
CA LYS A 65 22.62 11.07 -5.36
C LYS A 65 22.97 11.01 -6.85
N CYS A 66 23.76 10.02 -7.29
CA CYS A 66 24.25 9.95 -8.66
C CYS A 66 23.78 8.73 -9.46
N GLY A 67 23.10 7.77 -8.83
CA GLY A 67 22.55 6.58 -9.49
C GLY A 67 23.56 5.49 -9.87
N VAL A 68 24.85 5.64 -9.57
CA VAL A 68 25.84 4.60 -9.89
C VAL A 68 25.59 3.31 -9.12
N ASP A 69 25.93 2.19 -9.72
CA ASP A 69 25.87 0.87 -9.11
C ASP A 69 26.94 0.71 -8.02
N LEU A 70 26.51 0.67 -6.75
CA LEU A 70 27.39 0.48 -5.59
C LEU A 70 27.91 -0.97 -5.47
N ASN A 71 27.48 -1.88 -6.35
CA ASN A 71 28.07 -3.20 -6.48
C ASN A 71 29.34 -3.17 -7.36
N ALA A 72 29.51 -2.16 -8.22
CA ALA A 72 30.69 -1.99 -9.07
C ALA A 72 31.83 -1.21 -8.38
N GLY A 73 31.49 -0.44 -7.34
CA GLY A 73 32.45 0.33 -6.56
C GLY A 73 31.78 1.48 -5.81
N ASP A 74 32.55 2.16 -4.97
CA ASP A 74 32.08 3.35 -4.28
C ASP A 74 32.03 4.59 -5.20
N CYS A 75 31.25 5.58 -4.80
CA CYS A 75 31.22 6.91 -5.42
C CYS A 75 31.68 7.97 -4.42
N ASN A 76 32.10 9.12 -4.94
CA ASN A 76 32.49 10.28 -4.12
C ASN A 76 31.30 11.12 -3.63
N CYS A 77 30.07 10.61 -3.70
CA CYS A 77 28.92 11.33 -3.19
C CYS A 77 28.92 11.32 -1.65
N ASP A 78 28.72 12.48 -1.03
CA ASP A 78 28.61 12.55 0.43
C ASP A 78 27.44 11.68 0.91
N ARG A 79 27.72 10.80 1.87
CA ARG A 79 26.72 9.88 2.45
C ARG A 79 25.94 10.51 3.60
N GLU A 80 25.84 11.84 3.62
CA GLU A 80 24.93 12.48 4.57
C GLU A 80 23.56 11.83 4.46
N PRO A 81 22.96 11.42 5.59
CA PRO A 81 21.62 10.84 5.59
C PRO A 81 20.73 11.81 4.83
N CYS A 82 20.14 11.36 3.71
CA CYS A 82 19.17 12.13 2.96
C CYS A 82 18.19 12.71 3.97
N GLY A 83 18.18 14.04 4.08
CA GLY A 83 17.73 14.77 5.27
C GLY A 83 16.50 14.13 5.89
N GLN A 84 16.54 13.91 7.21
CA GLN A 84 15.37 13.46 7.96
C GLN A 84 14.24 14.41 7.57
N LYS A 85 13.26 13.95 6.79
CA LYS A 85 12.14 14.82 6.34
C LYS A 85 11.41 15.46 7.54
N PHE A 86 11.61 14.86 8.71
CA PHE A 86 11.14 15.28 10.02
C PHE A 86 12.26 15.80 10.94
N ALA A 87 13.38 16.29 10.40
CA ALA A 87 14.50 16.85 11.18
C ALA A 87 14.00 17.95 12.14
N ALA A 88 13.03 18.75 11.70
CA ALA A 88 12.38 19.78 12.50
C ALA A 88 11.67 19.21 13.75
N LEU A 89 11.21 17.95 13.70
CA LEU A 89 10.55 17.28 14.82
C LEU A 89 11.51 16.72 15.87
N LYS A 90 12.82 16.82 15.66
CA LYS A 90 13.82 16.31 16.62
C LYS A 90 13.68 16.92 18.03
N LYS A 91 13.06 18.09 18.13
CA LYS A 91 12.81 18.81 19.39
C LYS A 91 11.34 18.82 19.79
N LEU A 92 10.46 18.12 19.07
CA LEU A 92 9.04 18.11 19.36
C LEU A 92 8.77 17.33 20.67
N ARG A 93 8.11 17.97 21.63
CA ARG A 93 7.57 17.33 22.83
C ARG A 93 6.04 17.27 22.68
N VAL A 94 5.47 16.07 22.80
CA VAL A 94 4.01 15.87 22.80
C VAL A 94 3.58 15.77 24.26
N ASP A 95 2.82 16.74 24.74
CA ASP A 95 2.24 16.70 26.07
C ASP A 95 1.16 15.61 26.09
N LYS A 96 1.23 14.70 27.06
CA LYS A 96 0.16 13.73 27.31
C LYS A 96 -1.01 14.47 27.94
N LYS A 97 -2.15 14.47 27.25
CA LYS A 97 -3.44 14.92 27.77
C LYS A 97 -4.18 13.74 28.40
#